data_AF-A0A8S3UNL0-F1
#
_entry.id   AF-A0A8S3UNL0-F1
#
_cell.length_a   1.000
_cell.length_b   1.000
_cell.length_c   1.000
_cell.angle_alpha   90.00
_cell.angle_beta   90.00
_cell.angle_gamma   90.00
#
_symmetry.space_group_name_H-M   'P 1'
#
loop_
_entity.id
_entity.type
_entity.pdbx_description
1 polymer ?
#
loop_
_entity_poly.entity_id
_entity_poly.type
_entity_poly.pdbx_seq_one_letter_code
_entity_poly.pdbx_strand_id
1 'polypeptide(L)'
;MGFGKSSIVSNIVCAQQNSVWHQLKKHGLAYHMCRYDVISSSKPDIFIKNLVGTIVKQIPDLGNSILSDDRALDFLYGVRCREDPVSCLEFSLLNPLKNAWKERSYIIIIDAIDECQTTDGHSLQDLLYERLQCFPDNVKFFITSRNIEQITNKFKTLETVFLDNHTLENHEDVRSYIDKTQNLVIKKLQN
;
A
#
# COMPACT_ATOMS: atom_id res chain seq x y z
N MET A 1 6.53 -17.41 2.51
CA MET A 1 5.11 -17.02 2.66
C MET A 1 4.68 -17.32 4.10
N GLY A 2 3.56 -16.77 4.58
CA GLY A 2 3.01 -17.13 5.90
C GLY A 2 3.58 -16.38 7.12
N PHE A 3 4.37 -15.32 6.93
CA PHE A 3 4.97 -14.54 8.04
C PHE A 3 4.06 -13.43 8.61
N GLY A 4 2.75 -13.48 8.35
CA GLY A 4 1.80 -12.52 8.90
C GLY A 4 1.89 -11.06 8.39
N LYS A 5 2.65 -10.77 7.32
CA LYS A 5 2.76 -9.39 6.76
C LYS A 5 1.40 -8.77 6.41
N SER A 6 0.57 -9.49 5.66
CA SER A 6 -0.79 -9.05 5.35
C SER A 6 -1.68 -8.95 6.60
N SER A 7 -1.41 -9.75 7.63
CA SER A 7 -2.09 -9.64 8.93
C SER A 7 -1.69 -8.36 9.67
N ILE A 8 -0.42 -7.95 9.63
CA ILE A 8 0.05 -6.67 10.17
C ILE A 8 -0.62 -5.52 9.42
N VAL A 9 -0.60 -5.56 8.08
CA VAL A 9 -1.29 -4.57 7.24
C VAL A 9 -2.78 -4.48 7.59
N SER A 10 -3.46 -5.62 7.71
CA SER A 10 -4.88 -5.67 8.08
C SER A 10 -5.14 -5.07 9.46
N ASN A 11 -4.26 -5.31 10.44
CA ASN A 11 -4.37 -4.71 11.77
C ASN A 11 -4.25 -3.17 11.74
N ILE A 12 -3.43 -2.62 10.83
CA ILE A 12 -3.31 -1.18 10.63
C ILE A 12 -4.58 -0.63 9.94
N VAL A 13 -4.96 -1.19 8.78
CA VAL A 13 -6.09 -0.69 7.97
C VAL A 13 -7.41 -0.79 8.74
N CYS A 14 -7.64 -1.90 9.43
CA CYS A 14 -8.86 -2.18 10.18
C CYS A 14 -8.80 -1.74 11.65
N ALA A 15 -7.76 -1.01 12.07
CA ALA A 15 -7.58 -0.61 13.47
C ALA A 15 -8.81 0.13 14.04
N GLN A 16 -9.26 -0.34 15.20
CA GLN A 16 -10.29 0.30 16.04
C GLN A 16 -9.66 1.40 16.89
N GLN A 17 -10.45 2.39 17.34
CA GLN A 17 -9.93 3.58 18.04
C GLN A 17 -9.05 3.26 19.28
N ASN A 18 -9.34 2.16 19.97
CA ASN A 18 -8.64 1.76 21.20
C ASN A 18 -7.46 0.80 20.96
N SER A 19 -7.07 0.50 19.72
CA SER A 19 -5.93 -0.38 19.45
C SER A 19 -4.62 0.41 19.30
N VAL A 20 -3.50 -0.23 19.64
CA VAL A 20 -2.15 0.33 19.41
C VAL A 20 -1.90 0.68 17.94
N TRP A 21 -2.55 -0.03 17.01
CA TRP A 21 -2.46 0.18 15.57
C TRP A 21 -3.21 1.44 15.08
N HIS A 22 -4.09 2.00 15.90
CA HIS A 22 -4.90 3.16 15.51
C HIS A 22 -4.05 4.40 15.21
N GLN A 23 -2.90 4.55 15.88
CA GLN A 23 -1.99 5.67 15.60
C GLN A 23 -1.47 5.61 14.16
N LEU A 24 -1.03 4.45 13.69
CA LEU A 24 -0.60 4.25 12.30
C LEU A 24 -1.76 4.48 11.31
N LYS A 25 -2.97 4.02 11.64
CA LYS A 25 -4.17 4.24 10.81
C LYS A 25 -4.48 5.72 10.59
N LYS A 26 -4.25 6.59 11.58
CA LYS A 26 -4.46 8.05 11.44
C LYS A 26 -3.54 8.70 10.41
N HIS A 27 -2.40 8.09 10.13
CA HIS A 27 -1.49 8.49 9.05
C HIS A 27 -1.79 7.78 7.72
N GLY A 28 -2.62 6.74 7.73
CA GLY A 28 -2.95 5.94 6.55
C GLY A 28 -3.80 6.72 5.54
N LEU A 29 -3.21 6.96 4.37
CA LEU A 29 -3.83 7.74 3.30
C LEU A 29 -4.51 6.87 2.25
N ALA A 30 -3.93 5.71 1.95
CA ALA A 30 -4.51 4.73 1.04
C ALA A 30 -3.96 3.33 1.31
N TYR A 31 -4.71 2.34 0.88
CA TYR A 31 -4.34 0.94 0.92
C TYR A 31 -4.60 0.30 -0.44
N HIS A 32 -3.60 -0.37 -0.99
CA HIS A 32 -3.68 -1.18 -2.20
C HIS A 32 -3.21 -2.60 -1.90
N MET A 33 -3.97 -3.58 -2.39
CA MET A 33 -3.64 -5.00 -2.26
C MET A 33 -3.39 -5.57 -3.64
N CYS A 34 -2.15 -5.96 -3.90
CA CYS A 34 -1.80 -6.74 -5.07
C CYS A 34 -2.36 -8.15 -4.92
N ARG A 35 -2.95 -8.64 -6.00
CA ARG A 35 -3.61 -9.94 -6.05
C ARG A 35 -3.27 -10.63 -7.36
N TYR A 36 -2.54 -11.74 -7.26
CA TYR A 36 -2.16 -12.51 -8.44
C TYR A 36 -3.36 -12.97 -9.29
N ASP A 37 -4.50 -13.25 -8.64
CA ASP A 37 -5.72 -13.72 -9.29
C ASP A 37 -6.62 -12.59 -9.86
N VAL A 38 -6.28 -11.32 -9.58
CA VAL A 38 -7.07 -10.17 -10.01
C VAL A 38 -6.21 -9.23 -10.84
N ILE A 39 -6.32 -9.37 -12.16
CA ILE A 39 -5.55 -8.60 -13.16
C ILE A 39 -5.65 -7.08 -12.92
N SER A 40 -6.83 -6.58 -12.51
CA SER A 40 -7.03 -5.16 -12.26
C SER A 40 -6.21 -4.62 -11.09
N SER A 41 -5.78 -5.47 -10.16
CA SER A 41 -4.91 -5.07 -9.04
C SER A 41 -3.47 -4.75 -9.48
N SER A 42 -3.04 -5.30 -10.62
CA SER A 42 -1.70 -5.07 -11.19
C SER A 42 -1.65 -3.94 -12.22
N LYS A 43 -2.80 -3.37 -12.58
CA LYS A 43 -2.93 -2.36 -13.64
C LYS A 43 -2.61 -0.95 -13.11
N PRO A 44 -1.61 -0.24 -13.69
CA PRO A 44 -1.25 1.10 -13.25
C PRO A 44 -2.38 2.13 -13.30
N ASP A 45 -3.18 2.15 -14.38
CA ASP A 45 -4.28 3.10 -14.54
C ASP A 45 -5.35 2.92 -13.47
N ILE A 46 -5.69 1.68 -13.15
CA ILE A 46 -6.64 1.35 -12.10
C ILE A 46 -6.09 1.73 -10.72
N PHE A 47 -4.83 1.41 -10.45
CA PHE A 47 -4.16 1.81 -9.21
C PHE A 47 -4.20 3.32 -9.00
N ILE A 48 -3.79 4.12 -10.01
CA ILE A 48 -3.75 5.58 -9.91
C ILE A 48 -5.15 6.15 -9.65
N LYS A 49 -6.17 5.71 -10.40
CA LYS A 49 -7.55 6.19 -10.24
C LYS A 49 -8.11 5.86 -8.85
N ASN A 50 -7.87 4.65 -8.34
CA ASN A 50 -8.28 4.24 -7.00
C ASN A 50 -7.54 5.02 -5.91
N LEU A 51 -6.24 5.22 -6.10
CA LEU A 51 -5.40 5.99 -5.18
C LEU A 51 -5.91 7.42 -5.07
N VAL A 52 -6.06 8.12 -6.20
CA VAL A 52 -6.61 9.48 -6.25
C VAL A 52 -7.98 9.53 -5.59
N GLY A 53 -8.91 8.64 -5.97
CA GLY A 53 -10.27 8.59 -5.41
C GLY A 53 -10.31 8.34 -3.90
N THR A 54 -9.30 7.68 -3.34
CA THR A 54 -9.17 7.48 -1.88
C THR A 54 -8.59 8.72 -1.21
N ILE A 55 -7.54 9.31 -1.79
CA ILE A 55 -6.83 10.47 -1.23
C ILE A 55 -7.73 11.69 -1.18
N VAL A 56 -8.49 11.99 -2.24
CA VAL A 56 -9.36 13.19 -2.28
C VAL A 56 -10.45 13.19 -1.22
N LYS A 57 -10.87 12.01 -0.73
CA LYS A 57 -11.81 11.90 0.40
C LYS A 57 -11.20 12.34 1.73
N GLN A 58 -9.87 12.21 1.85
CA GLN A 58 -9.12 12.59 3.05
C GLN A 58 -8.50 13.98 2.95
N ILE A 59 -8.26 14.46 1.72
CA ILE A 59 -7.64 15.75 1.42
C ILE A 59 -8.52 16.47 0.38
N PRO A 60 -9.60 17.15 0.80
CA PRO A 60 -10.52 17.81 -0.13
C PRO A 60 -9.86 18.85 -1.04
N ASP A 61 -8.84 19.56 -0.56
CA ASP A 61 -8.09 20.56 -1.35
C ASP A 61 -7.34 19.94 -2.54
N LEU A 62 -6.93 18.68 -2.42
CA LEU A 62 -6.39 17.92 -3.54
C LEU A 62 -7.47 17.74 -4.61
N GLY A 63 -8.69 17.39 -4.19
CA GLY A 63 -9.84 17.23 -5.07
C GLY A 63 -10.15 18.54 -5.81
N ASN A 64 -10.15 19.68 -5.10
CA ASN A 64 -10.35 20.99 -5.72
C ASN A 64 -9.27 21.30 -6.75
N SER A 65 -8.00 21.00 -6.44
CA SER A 65 -6.87 21.20 -7.35
C SER A 65 -7.03 20.36 -8.63
N ILE A 66 -7.44 19.09 -8.50
CA ILE A 66 -7.70 18.19 -9.64
C ILE A 66 -8.91 18.68 -10.47
N LEU A 67 -9.99 19.11 -9.82
CA LEU A 67 -11.20 19.61 -10.51
C LEU A 67 -10.96 20.90 -11.29
N SER A 68 -9.95 21.69 -10.90
CA SER A 68 -9.54 22.90 -11.62
C SER A 68 -8.55 22.67 -12.76
N ASP A 69 -8.10 21.43 -12.97
CA ASP A 69 -7.11 21.07 -14.00
C ASP A 69 -7.74 20.12 -15.03
N ASP A 70 -8.12 20.66 -16.20
CA ASP A 70 -8.70 19.91 -17.31
C ASP A 70 -7.81 18.73 -17.75
N ARG A 71 -6.49 18.86 -17.65
CA ARG A 71 -5.55 17.80 -18.01
C ARG A 71 -5.61 16.66 -17.00
N ALA A 72 -5.70 16.96 -15.71
CA ALA A 72 -5.86 15.96 -14.67
C ALA A 72 -7.20 15.20 -14.85
N LEU A 73 -8.28 15.91 -15.15
CA LEU A 73 -9.60 15.31 -15.43
C LEU A 73 -9.57 14.40 -16.66
N ASP A 74 -8.95 14.85 -17.75
CA ASP A 74 -8.82 14.07 -18.98
C ASP A 74 -8.04 12.76 -18.76
N PHE A 75 -6.96 12.79 -17.96
CA PHE A 75 -6.28 11.56 -17.55
C PHE A 75 -7.19 10.65 -16.71
N LEU A 76 -7.82 11.17 -15.65
CA LEU A 76 -8.60 10.36 -14.71
C LEU A 76 -9.84 9.71 -15.35
N TYR A 77 -10.57 10.45 -16.18
CA TYR A 77 -11.83 9.98 -16.77
C TYR A 77 -11.66 9.39 -18.18
N GLY A 78 -10.56 9.70 -18.87
CA GLY A 78 -10.27 9.19 -20.20
C GLY A 78 -9.50 7.87 -20.26
N VAL A 79 -9.21 7.45 -21.48
CA VAL A 79 -8.35 6.29 -21.82
C VAL A 79 -6.86 6.61 -21.65
N ARG A 80 -6.49 7.89 -21.64
CA ARG A 80 -5.10 8.37 -21.60
C ARG A 80 -4.30 7.87 -20.41
N CYS A 81 -4.95 7.64 -19.26
CA CYS A 81 -4.25 7.10 -18.10
C CYS A 81 -3.74 5.68 -18.30
N ARG A 82 -4.40 4.90 -19.17
CA ARG A 82 -3.93 3.57 -19.56
C ARG A 82 -2.77 3.64 -20.53
N GLU A 83 -2.82 4.59 -21.46
CA GLU A 83 -1.80 4.78 -22.50
C GLU A 83 -0.50 5.39 -21.93
N ASP A 84 -0.64 6.31 -20.98
CA ASP A 84 0.45 7.01 -20.31
C ASP A 84 0.19 7.10 -18.79
N PRO A 85 0.39 5.98 -18.05
CA PRO A 85 0.18 5.94 -16.61
C PRO A 85 1.17 6.82 -15.85
N VAL A 86 2.33 7.08 -16.44
CA VAL A 86 3.36 7.95 -15.89
C VAL A 86 2.86 9.40 -15.81
N SER A 87 2.40 9.96 -16.93
CA SER A 87 1.81 11.30 -16.94
C SER A 87 0.51 11.35 -16.14
N CYS A 88 -0.28 10.27 -16.16
CA CYS A 88 -1.48 10.18 -15.34
C CYS A 88 -1.17 10.36 -13.85
N LEU A 89 -0.16 9.67 -13.33
CA LEU A 89 0.28 9.81 -11.94
C LEU A 89 0.80 11.24 -11.66
N GLU A 90 1.57 11.81 -12.60
CA GLU A 90 2.16 13.15 -12.45
C GLU A 90 1.07 14.23 -12.34
N PHE A 91 0.15 14.29 -13.31
CA PHE A 91 -0.87 15.35 -13.37
C PHE A 91 -2.02 15.12 -12.40
N SER A 92 -2.42 13.86 -12.17
CA SER A 92 -3.61 13.56 -11.37
C SER A 92 -3.32 13.41 -9.88
N LEU A 93 -2.04 13.31 -9.48
CA LEU A 93 -1.69 13.09 -8.08
C LEU A 93 -0.44 13.84 -7.63
N LEU A 94 0.71 13.65 -8.28
CA LEU A 94 1.98 14.20 -7.78
C LEU A 94 1.99 15.72 -7.80
N ASN A 95 1.59 16.35 -8.91
CA ASN A 95 1.52 17.80 -9.02
C ASN A 95 0.51 18.42 -8.05
N PRO A 96 -0.73 17.90 -7.94
CA PRO A 96 -1.66 18.31 -6.90
C PRO A 96 -1.09 18.15 -5.48
N LEU A 97 -0.41 17.03 -5.18
CA LEU A 97 0.17 16.77 -3.86
C LEU A 97 1.34 17.71 -3.51
N LYS A 98 2.17 18.13 -4.48
CA LYS A 98 3.27 19.10 -4.24
C LYS A 98 2.75 20.43 -3.67
N ASN A 99 1.55 20.81 -4.10
CA ASN A 99 0.88 22.05 -3.68
C ASN A 99 -0.03 21.84 -2.45
N ALA A 100 -0.33 20.58 -2.10
CA ALA A 100 -1.16 20.23 -0.95
C ALA A 100 -0.32 20.08 0.34
N TRP A 101 -0.98 20.33 1.46
CA TRP A 101 -0.54 20.23 2.86
C TRP A 101 0.79 19.51 3.18
N LYS A 102 1.67 20.22 3.93
CA LYS A 102 2.94 19.70 4.46
C LYS A 102 2.96 19.45 5.97
N GLU A 103 1.82 19.59 6.64
CA GLU A 103 1.77 19.66 8.12
C GLU A 103 1.89 18.30 8.82
N ARG A 104 1.63 17.18 8.11
CA ARG A 104 1.75 15.84 8.67
C ARG A 104 2.27 14.83 7.66
N SER A 105 2.84 13.74 8.20
CA SER A 105 3.24 12.58 7.43
C SER A 105 2.06 11.66 7.15
N TYR A 106 2.02 11.12 5.93
CA TYR A 106 1.03 10.19 5.42
C TYR A 106 1.69 8.86 5.05
N ILE A 107 0.93 7.78 5.08
CA ILE A 107 1.39 6.44 4.71
C ILE A 107 0.46 5.88 3.62
N ILE A 108 1.02 5.50 2.48
CA ILE A 108 0.36 4.66 1.49
C ILE A 108 0.84 3.23 1.68
N ILE A 109 -0.09 2.31 1.88
CA ILE A 109 0.21 0.89 2.12
C ILE A 109 0.01 0.11 0.82
N ILE A 110 1.03 -0.64 0.39
CA ILE A 110 0.96 -1.53 -0.78
C ILE A 110 1.30 -2.95 -0.32
N ASP A 111 0.29 -3.80 -0.24
CA ASP A 111 0.45 -5.18 0.22
C ASP A 111 0.72 -6.13 -0.95
N ALA A 112 1.68 -7.03 -0.78
CA ALA A 112 2.09 -8.08 -1.71
C ALA A 112 2.54 -7.59 -3.09
N ILE A 113 3.40 -6.56 -3.17
CA ILE A 113 3.82 -5.93 -4.44
C ILE A 113 4.33 -6.94 -5.49
N ASP A 114 4.94 -8.03 -5.04
CA ASP A 114 5.43 -9.11 -5.91
C ASP A 114 4.33 -9.88 -6.65
N GLU A 115 3.07 -9.74 -6.25
CA GLU A 115 1.89 -10.29 -6.92
C GLU A 115 1.31 -9.33 -7.98
N CYS A 116 1.73 -8.06 -8.01
CA CYS A 116 1.32 -7.08 -9.02
C CYS A 116 2.07 -7.23 -10.36
N GLN A 117 2.22 -8.46 -10.83
CA GLN A 117 2.86 -8.75 -12.12
C GLN A 117 1.85 -8.61 -13.25
N THR A 118 2.31 -8.12 -14.40
CA THR A 118 1.54 -8.09 -15.64
C THR A 118 2.36 -8.74 -16.74
N THR A 119 1.69 -9.48 -17.62
CA THR A 119 2.33 -10.12 -18.78
C THR A 119 2.46 -9.18 -19.99
N ASP A 120 1.79 -8.02 -19.96
CA ASP A 120 1.46 -7.26 -21.19
C ASP A 120 1.96 -5.80 -21.20
N GLY A 121 3.12 -5.48 -20.60
CA GLY A 121 3.72 -4.13 -20.64
C GLY A 121 4.02 -3.52 -19.27
N HIS A 122 3.97 -2.18 -19.16
CA HIS A 122 4.30 -1.39 -17.96
C HIS A 122 3.54 -1.88 -16.73
N SER A 123 4.21 -2.64 -15.86
CA SER A 123 3.59 -3.18 -14.65
C SER A 123 3.45 -2.09 -13.59
N LEU A 124 2.51 -2.27 -12.66
CA LEU A 124 2.43 -1.39 -11.48
C LEU A 124 3.76 -1.36 -10.70
N GLN A 125 4.51 -2.47 -10.69
CA GLN A 125 5.82 -2.52 -10.06
C GLN A 125 6.83 -1.58 -10.74
N ASP A 126 6.82 -1.48 -12.07
CA ASP A 126 7.70 -0.56 -12.83
C ASP A 126 7.34 0.90 -12.53
N LEU A 127 6.05 1.25 -12.62
CA LEU A 127 5.58 2.59 -12.30
C LEU A 127 5.99 3.00 -10.88
N LEU A 128 5.77 2.14 -9.89
CA LEU A 128 6.11 2.42 -8.50
C LEU A 128 7.62 2.56 -8.34
N TYR A 129 8.42 1.63 -8.87
CA TYR A 129 9.87 1.73 -8.80
C TYR A 129 10.41 3.07 -9.34
N GLU A 130 9.89 3.52 -10.48
CA GLU A 130 10.33 4.76 -11.12
C GLU A 130 9.83 6.02 -10.40
N ARG A 131 8.64 5.97 -9.78
CA ARG A 131 7.92 7.18 -9.32
C ARG A 131 7.73 7.31 -7.83
N LEU A 132 8.06 6.30 -7.02
CA LEU A 132 7.96 6.38 -5.55
C LEU A 132 8.72 7.58 -4.99
N GLN A 133 9.91 7.88 -5.53
CA GLN A 133 10.74 9.01 -5.09
C GLN A 133 10.21 10.38 -5.52
N CYS A 134 9.23 10.42 -6.43
CA CYS A 134 8.63 11.68 -6.89
C CYS A 134 7.50 12.16 -5.97
N PHE A 135 7.06 11.34 -5.02
CA PHE A 135 6.09 11.75 -4.00
C PHE A 135 6.72 12.77 -3.04
N PRO A 136 5.93 13.71 -2.49
CA PRO A 136 6.42 14.63 -1.46
C PRO A 136 7.00 13.90 -0.25
N ASP A 137 8.00 14.50 0.40
CA ASP A 137 8.72 13.88 1.54
C ASP A 137 7.82 13.46 2.71
N ASN A 138 6.67 14.13 2.87
CA ASN A 138 5.69 13.80 3.90
C ASN A 138 4.78 12.62 3.51
N VAL A 139 4.90 12.04 2.32
CA VAL A 139 4.19 10.82 1.92
C VAL A 139 5.18 9.65 1.96
N LYS A 140 4.95 8.72 2.88
CA LYS A 140 5.74 7.50 3.06
C LYS A 140 5.00 6.29 2.51
N PHE A 141 5.76 5.24 2.22
CA PHE A 141 5.22 3.99 1.70
C PHE A 141 5.53 2.85 2.65
N PHE A 142 4.53 2.02 2.93
CA PHE A 142 4.71 0.75 3.62
C PHE A 142 4.37 -0.37 2.64
N ILE A 143 5.41 -1.04 2.15
CA ILE A 143 5.29 -2.03 1.06
C ILE A 143 5.66 -3.40 1.61
N THR A 144 4.83 -4.41 1.32
CA THR A 144 5.14 -5.80 1.68
C THR A 144 5.42 -6.62 0.43
N SER A 145 6.33 -7.59 0.53
CA SER A 145 6.60 -8.55 -0.53
C SER A 145 7.08 -9.89 0.01
N ARG A 146 7.13 -10.91 -0.85
CA ARG A 146 8.04 -12.04 -0.67
C ARG A 146 9.50 -11.58 -0.76
N ASN A 147 10.38 -12.30 -0.06
CA ASN A 147 11.82 -12.13 -0.20
C ASN A 147 12.28 -12.86 -1.47
N ILE A 148 12.09 -12.21 -2.62
CA ILE A 148 12.55 -12.71 -3.92
C ILE A 148 13.48 -11.67 -4.54
N GLU A 149 14.56 -12.16 -5.13
CA GLU A 149 15.68 -11.33 -5.60
C GLU A 149 15.24 -10.21 -6.56
N GLN A 150 14.31 -10.52 -7.47
CA GLN A 150 13.77 -9.54 -8.42
C GLN A 150 13.17 -8.30 -7.72
N ILE A 151 12.49 -8.51 -6.60
CA ILE A 151 11.81 -7.43 -5.86
C ILE A 151 12.79 -6.73 -4.94
N THR A 152 13.61 -7.46 -4.20
CA THR A 152 14.61 -6.86 -3.31
C THR A 152 15.65 -6.05 -4.07
N ASN A 153 16.08 -6.50 -5.26
CA ASN A 153 16.99 -5.74 -6.11
C ASN A 153 16.33 -4.48 -6.69
N LYS A 154 15.07 -4.59 -7.13
CA LYS A 154 14.32 -3.46 -7.69
C LYS A 154 14.09 -2.39 -6.63
N PHE A 155 13.70 -2.75 -5.41
CA PHE A 155 13.43 -1.80 -4.34
C PHE A 155 14.60 -1.63 -3.35
N LYS A 156 15.84 -1.93 -3.76
CA LYS A 156 17.03 -1.92 -2.88
C LYS A 156 17.37 -0.57 -2.24
N THR A 157 16.83 0.52 -2.79
CA THR A 157 17.02 1.88 -2.27
C THR A 157 16.07 2.20 -1.11
N LEU A 158 15.06 1.35 -0.87
CA LEU A 158 14.15 1.47 0.26
C LEU A 158 14.72 0.79 1.50
N GLU A 159 14.43 1.38 2.66
CA GLU A 159 14.66 0.72 3.94
C GLU A 159 13.83 -0.58 4.00
N THR A 160 14.51 -1.71 4.25
CA THR A 160 13.90 -3.04 4.19
C THR A 160 14.03 -3.75 5.52
N VAL A 161 12.91 -4.23 6.06
CA VAL A 161 12.85 -5.08 7.25
C VAL A 161 12.51 -6.50 6.83
N PHE A 162 13.40 -7.45 7.16
CA PHE A 162 13.18 -8.87 6.91
C PHE A 162 12.53 -9.52 8.14
N LEU A 163 11.44 -10.26 7.92
CA LEU A 163 10.87 -11.15 8.93
C LEU A 163 11.49 -12.53 8.75
N ASP A 164 12.40 -12.91 9.64
CA ASP A 164 13.12 -14.18 9.64
C ASP A 164 12.53 -15.14 10.68
N ASN A 165 12.04 -16.31 10.26
CA ASN A 165 11.44 -17.32 11.15
C ASN A 165 12.43 -18.25 11.85
N HIS A 166 13.72 -18.11 11.62
CA HIS A 166 14.73 -18.97 12.24
C HIS A 166 15.21 -18.44 13.59
N THR A 167 14.67 -17.33 14.07
CA THR A 167 15.04 -16.76 15.37
C THR A 167 14.38 -17.50 16.53
N LEU A 168 15.07 -17.54 17.67
CA LEU A 168 14.54 -18.13 18.90
C LEU A 168 13.25 -17.43 19.36
N GLU A 169 13.16 -16.10 19.22
CA GLU A 169 11.94 -15.36 19.59
C GLU A 169 10.73 -15.82 18.79
N ASN A 170 10.89 -16.12 17.50
CA ASN A 170 9.79 -16.61 16.67
C ASN A 170 9.30 -18.01 17.11
N HIS A 171 10.21 -18.88 17.54
CA HIS A 171 9.81 -20.18 18.10
C HIS A 171 9.02 -20.03 19.40
N GLU A 172 9.42 -19.09 20.26
CA GLU A 172 8.71 -18.77 21.50
C GLU A 172 7.33 -18.15 21.24
N ASP A 173 7.24 -17.22 20.28
CA ASP A 173 5.98 -16.60 19.86
C ASP A 173 4.98 -17.62 19.31
N VAL A 174 5.44 -18.55 18.46
CA VAL A 174 4.59 -19.63 17.93
C VAL A 174 4.10 -20.53 19.06
N ARG A 175 4.98 -20.92 20.00
CA ARG A 175 4.57 -21.73 21.17
C ARG A 175 3.53 -20.98 22.01
N SER A 176 3.79 -19.73 22.35
CA SER A 176 2.86 -18.86 23.11
C SER A 176 1.50 -18.72 22.42
N TYR A 177 1.48 -18.59 21.09
CA TYR A 177 0.25 -18.53 20.31
C TYR A 177 -0.54 -19.84 20.36
N ILE A 178 0.12 -20.99 20.21
CA ILE A 178 -0.52 -22.32 20.28
C ILE A 178 -1.11 -22.53 21.68
N ASP A 179 -0.34 -22.27 22.75
CA ASP A 179 -0.78 -22.47 24.13
C ASP A 179 -2.00 -21.61 24.46
N LYS A 180 -2.00 -20.33 24.06
CA LYS A 180 -3.17 -19.45 24.20
C LYS A 180 -4.38 -19.97 23.43
N THR A 181 -4.18 -20.45 22.21
CA THR A 181 -5.26 -20.96 21.36
C THR A 181 -5.88 -22.24 21.94
N GLN A 182 -5.05 -23.17 22.42
CA GLN A 182 -5.53 -24.39 23.10
C GLN A 182 -6.39 -24.04 24.32
N ASN A 183 -5.94 -23.10 25.15
CA ASN A 183 -6.70 -22.65 26.31
C ASN A 183 -8.06 -22.05 25.92
N LEU A 184 -8.13 -21.29 24.83
CA LEU A 184 -9.40 -20.76 24.32
C LEU A 184 -10.33 -21.86 23.82
N VAL A 185 -9.80 -22.86 23.11
CA VAL A 185 -10.59 -24.01 22.64
C VAL A 185 -11.14 -24.81 23.81
N ILE A 186 -10.32 -25.14 24.81
CA ILE A 186 -10.75 -25.86 26.01
C ILE A 186 -11.86 -25.08 26.73
N LYS A 187 -11.67 -23.77 26.95
CA LYS A 187 -12.67 -22.91 27.59
C LYS A 187 -13.99 -22.86 26.82
N LYS A 188 -13.95 -22.99 25.49
CA LYS A 188 -15.16 -23.04 24.64
C LYS A 188 -15.84 -24.40 24.64
N LEU A 189 -15.13 -25.49 24.92
CA LEU A 189 -15.70 -26.83 25.06
C LEU A 189 -16.32 -27.08 26.44
N GLN A 190 -15.94 -26.28 27.44
CA GLN A 190 -16.42 -26.36 28.82
C GLN A 190 -17.61 -25.44 29.13
N ASN A 191 -17.97 -24.54 28.20
CA ASN A 191 -19.16 -23.68 28.27
C ASN A 191 -20.13 -24.07 27.16
#